data_AF-A0A5B0SCF7-F1
#
_entry.id   AF-A0A5B0SCF7-F1
#
_cell.length_a   1.000
_cell.length_b   1.000
_cell.length_c   1.000
_cell.angle_alpha   90.00
_cell.angle_beta   90.00
_cell.angle_gamma   90.00
#
_symmetry.space_group_name_H-M   'P 1'
#
loop_
_entity.id
_entity.type
_entity.pdbx_description
1 polymer ?
#
loop_
_entity_poly.entity_id
_entity_poly.type
_entity_poly.pdbx_seq_one_letter_code
_entity_poly.pdbx_strand_id
1 'polypeptide(L)'
;MAAHGWTNAQKNRLKCVCCGATWVLATPSKGDWGSSSGAQLVTLGIRMRTEQHRSSCPWRSRSCPPSIYHTPRWKSSRETFEALIKVAVEISDALFSNARAVFQVQHNLPDRVVTTLSIALQTENSSGSTLPSRSCPTTDALILALFGWSIKRVPAGRRDSSQSMAALPSIQGSNPASGRSTTLPESDDLPSLHCRLCHRQALPSPTSTKAFNPVHEHREYCPFIDPHAGFDPPQGPSAAADSRPGWHARLEAIQNVLDRQNFSICPSSSSSDSPHPLPNQSYVTLENIARHFNTRPPVTPSDHPLGSENTHTPVNPSRDSCPQINLLNFVKEVLVGPPSQLLSSV
;
A
#
# COMPACT_ATOMS: atom_id res chain seq x y z
N MET A 1 6.93 -26.12 0.89
CA MET A 1 8.19 -26.89 0.69
C MET A 1 9.38 -26.28 1.41
N ALA A 2 9.75 -25.02 1.15
CA ALA A 2 10.92 -24.38 1.75
C ALA A 2 10.91 -24.37 3.29
N ALA A 3 9.73 -24.21 3.90
CA ALA A 3 9.54 -24.31 5.36
C ALA A 3 9.91 -25.69 5.95
N HIS A 4 10.12 -26.71 5.11
CA HIS A 4 10.55 -28.06 5.50
C HIS A 4 11.96 -28.37 4.98
N GLY A 5 12.77 -27.34 4.70
CA GLY A 5 14.19 -27.52 4.33
C GLY A 5 14.44 -28.04 2.91
N TRP A 6 13.42 -28.02 2.05
CA TRP A 6 13.55 -28.40 0.64
C TRP A 6 13.94 -27.22 -0.24
N THR A 7 14.91 -27.43 -1.13
CA THR A 7 15.34 -26.48 -2.17
C THR A 7 15.17 -27.09 -3.55
N ASN A 8 14.92 -26.27 -4.57
CA ASN A 8 14.89 -26.73 -5.96
C ASN A 8 16.29 -27.13 -6.43
N ALA A 9 16.45 -28.39 -6.82
CA ALA A 9 17.69 -28.89 -7.42
C ALA A 9 17.59 -28.95 -8.94
N GLN A 10 16.44 -29.35 -9.47
CA GLN A 10 16.12 -29.39 -10.91
C GLN A 10 14.61 -29.15 -11.09
N LYS A 11 14.13 -29.12 -12.34
CA LYS A 11 12.69 -29.11 -12.64
C LYS A 11 12.01 -30.28 -11.94
N ASN A 12 11.00 -29.98 -11.12
CA ASN A 12 10.25 -30.95 -10.32
C ASN A 12 11.11 -31.80 -9.36
N ARG A 13 12.33 -31.38 -9.02
CA ARG A 13 13.19 -32.10 -8.08
C ARG A 13 13.60 -31.20 -6.94
N LEU A 14 13.29 -31.64 -5.73
CA LEU A 14 13.70 -31.03 -4.48
C LEU A 14 14.90 -31.77 -3.89
N LYS A 15 15.78 -31.03 -3.22
CA LYS A 15 16.87 -31.54 -2.40
C LYS A 15 16.80 -30.90 -1.01
N CYS A 16 16.92 -31.73 0.02
CA CYS A 16 17.00 -31.26 1.40
C CYS A 16 18.38 -30.64 1.64
N VAL A 17 18.40 -29.43 2.22
CA VAL A 17 19.65 -28.72 2.54
C VAL A 17 20.46 -29.37 3.66
N CYS A 18 19.81 -30.16 4.52
CA CYS A 18 20.45 -30.78 5.69
C CYS A 18 20.85 -32.23 5.42
N CYS A 19 19.89 -33.10 5.10
CA CYS A 19 20.16 -34.53 4.95
C CYS A 19 20.52 -34.97 3.51
N GLY A 20 20.45 -34.05 2.54
CA GLY A 20 20.75 -34.35 1.13
C GLY A 20 19.74 -35.25 0.42
N ALA A 21 18.66 -35.68 1.09
CA ALA A 21 17.58 -36.45 0.48
C ALA A 21 17.02 -35.70 -0.75
N THR A 22 16.64 -36.45 -1.77
CA THR A 22 16.05 -35.90 -2.99
C THR A 22 14.65 -36.42 -3.18
N TRP A 23 13.73 -35.55 -3.57
CA TRP A 23 12.34 -35.89 -3.82
C TRP A 23 11.90 -35.34 -5.17
N VAL A 24 11.32 -36.19 -6.01
CA VAL A 24 10.72 -35.78 -7.29
C VAL A 24 9.23 -35.49 -7.06
N LEU A 25 8.81 -34.27 -7.38
CA LEU A 25 7.42 -33.86 -7.32
C LEU A 25 6.66 -34.47 -8.48
N ALA A 26 5.71 -35.34 -8.16
CA ALA A 26 4.77 -35.82 -9.15
C ALA A 26 3.87 -34.67 -9.63
N THR A 27 3.57 -34.67 -10.92
CA THR A 27 2.71 -33.67 -11.56
C THR A 27 1.44 -34.36 -12.07
N PRO A 28 0.27 -33.72 -12.01
CA PRO A 28 -0.96 -34.33 -12.51
C PRO A 28 -0.86 -34.61 -14.01
N SER A 29 -1.54 -35.67 -14.46
CA SER A 29 -1.63 -36.04 -15.88
C SER A 29 -2.33 -34.91 -16.63
N LYS A 30 -1.61 -34.18 -17.48
CA LYS A 30 -2.00 -32.92 -18.18
C LYS A 30 -1.77 -31.61 -17.42
N GLY A 31 -1.14 -31.63 -16.25
CA GLY A 31 -0.82 -30.41 -15.49
C GLY A 31 -2.03 -29.75 -14.82
N ASP A 32 -3.19 -30.40 -14.83
CA ASP A 32 -4.40 -29.91 -14.20
C ASP A 32 -4.40 -30.18 -12.69
N TRP A 33 -4.02 -29.16 -11.92
CA TRP A 33 -4.02 -29.17 -10.46
C TRP A 33 -5.42 -29.07 -9.84
N GLY A 34 -6.44 -28.68 -10.61
CA GLY A 34 -7.84 -28.63 -10.15
C GLY A 34 -8.56 -29.98 -10.20
N SER A 35 -7.99 -30.96 -10.91
CA SER A 35 -8.52 -32.32 -10.99
C SER A 35 -8.45 -33.08 -9.66
N SER A 36 -9.21 -34.19 -9.55
CA SER A 36 -9.10 -35.12 -8.42
C SER A 36 -7.68 -35.66 -8.23
N SER A 37 -6.96 -35.90 -9.34
CA SER A 37 -5.55 -36.31 -9.30
C SER A 37 -4.64 -35.21 -8.76
N GLY A 38 -4.91 -33.94 -9.11
CA GLY A 38 -4.22 -32.78 -8.54
C GLY A 38 -4.42 -32.69 -7.03
N ALA A 39 -5.66 -32.82 -6.56
CA ALA A 39 -5.98 -32.79 -5.13
C ALA A 39 -5.30 -33.93 -4.34
N GLN A 40 -5.22 -35.15 -4.91
CA GLN A 40 -4.48 -36.26 -4.33
C GLN A 40 -2.98 -35.96 -4.25
N LEU A 41 -2.40 -35.37 -5.31
CA LEU A 41 -0.99 -34.98 -5.33
C LEU A 41 -0.67 -33.87 -4.33
N VAL A 42 -1.57 -32.91 -4.12
CA VAL A 42 -1.44 -31.89 -3.06
C VAL A 42 -1.40 -32.55 -1.68
N THR A 43 -2.36 -33.44 -1.40
CA THR A 43 -2.44 -34.18 -0.12
C THR A 43 -1.20 -35.03 0.11
N LEU A 44 -0.75 -35.76 -0.93
CA LEU A 44 0.46 -36.55 -0.89
C LEU A 44 1.69 -35.66 -0.66
N GLY A 45 1.76 -34.51 -1.31
CA GLY A 45 2.83 -33.53 -1.15
C GLY A 45 2.94 -32.99 0.27
N ILE A 46 1.81 -32.71 0.93
CA ILE A 46 1.78 -32.27 2.34
C ILE A 46 2.40 -33.33 3.26
N ARG A 47 2.11 -34.60 3.02
CA ARG A 47 2.67 -35.71 3.80
C ARG A 47 4.16 -35.93 3.48
N MET A 48 4.51 -35.99 2.20
CA MET A 48 5.85 -36.29 1.74
C MET A 48 6.89 -35.24 2.13
N ARG A 49 6.49 -33.98 2.35
CA ARG A 49 7.41 -32.91 2.75
C ARG A 49 8.15 -33.21 4.06
N THR A 50 7.61 -34.04 4.95
CA THR A 50 8.30 -34.49 6.16
C THR A 50 8.82 -35.91 6.00
N GLU A 51 8.05 -36.81 5.42
CA GLU A 51 8.38 -38.24 5.33
C GLU A 51 9.57 -38.55 4.39
N GLN A 52 9.77 -37.77 3.32
CA GLN A 52 10.82 -38.01 2.32
C GLN A 52 12.23 -37.63 2.79
N HIS A 53 12.36 -37.06 3.98
CA HIS A 53 13.66 -36.88 4.60
C HIS A 53 14.21 -38.19 5.16
N ARG A 54 15.54 -38.28 5.27
CA ARG A 54 16.21 -39.34 6.05
C ARG A 54 15.71 -39.32 7.49
N SER A 55 15.67 -40.49 8.13
CA SER A 55 15.14 -40.66 9.49
C SER A 55 15.79 -39.75 10.54
N SER A 56 17.09 -39.48 10.43
CA SER A 56 17.85 -38.59 11.32
C SER A 56 17.76 -37.10 10.99
N CYS A 57 17.04 -36.71 9.92
CA CYS A 57 16.95 -35.31 9.51
C CYS A 57 16.07 -34.51 10.48
N PRO A 58 16.56 -33.37 11.02
CA PRO A 58 15.76 -32.51 11.89
C PRO A 58 14.46 -32.01 11.25
N TRP A 59 14.45 -31.84 9.91
CA TRP A 59 13.26 -31.39 9.17
C TRP A 59 12.10 -32.39 9.18
N ARG A 60 12.31 -33.65 9.63
CA ARG A 60 11.19 -34.59 9.84
C ARG A 60 10.23 -34.15 10.94
N SER A 61 10.76 -33.54 12.00
CA SER A 61 10.01 -33.18 13.20
C SER A 61 9.98 -31.67 13.48
N ARG A 62 10.72 -30.89 12.68
CA ARG A 62 10.81 -29.43 12.80
C ARG A 62 10.52 -28.79 11.46
N SER A 63 9.59 -27.86 11.43
CA SER A 63 9.40 -26.95 10.30
C SER A 63 9.77 -25.53 10.71
N CYS A 64 10.10 -24.71 9.72
CA CYS A 64 10.24 -23.28 9.90
C CYS A 64 8.89 -22.71 10.39
N PRO A 65 8.85 -21.95 11.50
CA PRO A 65 7.60 -21.34 11.94
C PRO A 65 7.13 -20.27 10.95
N PRO A 66 5.80 -20.08 10.77
CA PRO A 66 5.24 -19.04 9.90
C PRO A 66 5.75 -17.63 10.22
N SER A 67 6.08 -17.38 11.50
CA SER A 67 6.60 -16.10 11.98
C SER A 67 7.91 -15.65 11.34
N ILE A 68 8.63 -16.50 10.61
CA ILE A 68 9.88 -16.10 9.94
C ILE A 68 9.62 -15.41 8.59
N TYR A 69 8.48 -15.65 7.94
CA TYR A 69 8.17 -15.08 6.62
C TYR A 69 6.94 -14.18 6.70
N HIS A 70 7.16 -12.95 7.16
CA HIS A 70 6.13 -11.94 7.35
C HIS A 70 6.56 -10.60 6.74
N THR A 71 5.64 -9.65 6.65
CA THR A 71 6.00 -8.29 6.23
C THR A 71 6.91 -7.61 7.26
N PRO A 72 7.83 -6.72 6.83
CA PRO A 72 8.69 -6.01 7.77
C PRO A 72 7.87 -5.32 8.87
N ARG A 73 8.14 -5.67 10.13
CA ARG A 73 7.55 -5.02 11.30
C ARG A 73 8.38 -3.79 11.64
N TRP A 74 7.78 -2.60 11.55
CA TRP A 74 8.38 -1.37 12.03
C TRP A 74 8.03 -1.13 13.50
N LYS A 75 8.82 -0.29 14.18
CA LYS A 75 8.65 -0.05 15.62
C LYS A 75 7.44 0.83 15.90
N SER A 76 7.01 1.66 14.94
CA SER A 76 5.86 2.53 15.09
C SER A 76 5.09 2.78 13.79
N SER A 77 3.84 3.23 13.92
CA SER A 77 3.01 3.67 12.79
C SER A 77 3.63 4.86 12.04
N ARG A 78 4.30 5.77 12.74
CA ARG A 78 4.98 6.92 12.14
C ARG A 78 6.16 6.50 11.26
N GLU A 79 7.02 5.63 11.78
CA GLU A 79 8.16 5.08 11.01
C GLU A 79 7.68 4.31 9.76
N THR A 80 6.58 3.55 9.91
CA THR A 80 5.93 2.88 8.78
C THR A 80 5.47 3.88 7.73
N PHE A 81 4.80 4.95 8.15
CA PHE A 81 4.28 5.98 7.26
C PHE A 81 5.40 6.70 6.50
N GLU A 82 6.43 7.17 7.21
CA GLU A 82 7.60 7.83 6.60
C GLU A 82 8.31 6.93 5.59
N ALA A 83 8.46 5.63 5.91
CA ALA A 83 9.02 4.65 4.98
C ALA A 83 8.15 4.45 3.73
N LEU A 84 6.82 4.45 3.88
CA LEU A 84 5.90 4.33 2.74
C LEU A 84 5.94 5.57 1.85
N ILE A 85 5.95 6.77 2.44
CA ILE A 85 6.07 8.03 1.68
C ILE A 85 7.38 8.06 0.91
N LYS A 86 8.50 7.67 1.54
CA LYS A 86 9.79 7.58 0.85
C LYS A 86 9.73 6.65 -0.37
N VAL A 87 9.17 5.45 -0.21
CA VAL A 87 9.04 4.49 -1.33
C VAL A 87 8.08 5.02 -2.40
N ALA A 88 7.00 5.68 -2.01
CA ALA A 88 6.06 6.28 -2.94
C ALA A 88 6.72 7.39 -3.78
N VAL A 89 7.55 8.24 -3.18
CA VAL A 89 8.33 9.26 -3.90
C VAL A 89 9.26 8.61 -4.92
N GLU A 90 10.01 7.58 -4.52
CA GLU A 90 10.89 6.84 -5.44
C GLU A 90 10.11 6.24 -6.62
N ILE A 91 8.92 5.70 -6.37
CA ILE A 91 8.04 5.15 -7.42
C ILE A 91 7.50 6.26 -8.33
N SER A 92 7.03 7.38 -7.76
CA SER A 92 6.54 8.53 -8.51
C SER A 92 7.60 9.10 -9.44
N ASP A 93 8.80 9.34 -8.91
CA ASP A 93 9.93 9.85 -9.69
C ASP A 93 10.31 8.93 -10.85
N ALA A 94 10.25 7.62 -10.63
CA ALA A 94 10.66 6.64 -11.63
C ALA A 94 9.59 6.35 -12.70
N LEU A 95 8.31 6.35 -12.34
CA LEU A 95 7.23 5.80 -13.19
C LEU A 95 6.09 6.78 -13.50
N PHE A 96 6.04 7.92 -12.82
CA PHE A 96 4.96 8.90 -12.96
C PHE A 96 5.47 10.34 -13.23
N SER A 97 6.78 10.53 -13.36
CA SER A 97 7.37 11.80 -13.79
C SER A 97 6.82 12.24 -15.15
N ASN A 98 6.60 13.55 -15.32
CA ASN A 98 6.13 14.21 -16.56
C ASN A 98 4.62 14.09 -16.89
N ALA A 99 3.77 13.97 -15.87
CA ALA A 99 2.29 14.02 -16.00
C ALA A 99 1.67 12.91 -16.88
N ARG A 100 2.45 11.92 -17.31
CA ARG A 100 1.96 10.72 -17.99
C ARG A 100 2.38 9.50 -17.19
N ALA A 101 1.39 8.81 -16.62
CA ALA A 101 1.63 7.50 -16.04
C ALA A 101 2.11 6.54 -17.13
N VAL A 102 3.21 5.82 -16.86
CA VAL A 102 3.72 4.78 -17.76
C VAL A 102 2.70 3.64 -17.94
N PHE A 103 1.78 3.48 -17.00
CA PHE A 103 0.71 2.49 -17.00
C PHE A 103 -0.41 2.91 -16.04
N GLN A 104 -1.58 2.30 -16.16
CA GLN A 104 -2.69 2.50 -15.23
C GLN A 104 -2.59 1.53 -14.05
N VAL A 105 -2.70 2.03 -12.81
CA VAL A 105 -2.84 1.18 -11.61
C VAL A 105 -4.31 0.80 -11.43
N GLN A 106 -4.60 -0.50 -11.32
CA GLN A 106 -5.94 -1.01 -11.05
C GLN A 106 -5.99 -1.66 -9.68
N HIS A 107 -6.89 -1.23 -8.80
CA HIS A 107 -7.04 -1.82 -7.47
C HIS A 107 -8.52 -1.92 -7.07
N ASN A 108 -8.82 -2.85 -6.17
CA ASN A 108 -10.15 -3.01 -5.58
C ASN A 108 -10.24 -2.39 -4.16
N LEU A 109 -9.37 -1.41 -3.86
CA LEU A 109 -9.45 -0.67 -2.61
C LEU A 109 -10.76 0.14 -2.56
N PRO A 110 -11.50 0.14 -1.44
CA PRO A 110 -12.68 0.98 -1.28
C PRO A 110 -12.33 2.47 -1.37
N ASP A 111 -13.24 3.30 -1.90
CA ASP A 111 -13.04 4.74 -2.08
C ASP A 111 -12.58 5.46 -0.80
N ARG A 112 -13.16 5.09 0.35
CA ARG A 112 -12.75 5.59 1.67
C ARG A 112 -11.25 5.41 1.93
N VAL A 113 -10.67 4.29 1.51
CA VAL A 113 -9.23 3.99 1.68
C VAL A 113 -8.42 4.89 0.76
N VAL A 114 -8.83 5.04 -0.50
CA VAL A 114 -8.15 5.92 -1.47
C VAL A 114 -8.17 7.38 -1.00
N THR A 115 -9.28 7.81 -0.42
CA THR A 115 -9.41 9.14 0.21
C THR A 115 -8.46 9.29 1.41
N THR A 116 -8.40 8.31 2.31
CA THR A 116 -7.44 8.31 3.44
C THR A 116 -5.99 8.45 2.95
N LEU A 117 -5.61 7.69 1.91
CA LEU A 117 -4.27 7.77 1.31
C LEU A 117 -4.00 9.17 0.72
N SER A 118 -4.99 9.74 0.03
CA SER A 118 -4.87 11.07 -0.57
C SER A 118 -4.72 12.18 0.48
N ILE A 119 -5.46 12.08 1.59
CA ILE A 119 -5.32 12.99 2.74
C ILE A 119 -3.91 12.88 3.33
N ALA A 120 -3.39 11.65 3.49
CA ALA A 120 -2.06 11.42 4.02
C ALA A 120 -0.96 12.12 3.21
N LEU A 121 -1.11 12.14 1.88
CA LEU A 121 -0.19 12.86 0.99
C LEU A 121 -0.28 14.39 1.17
N GLN A 122 -1.48 14.93 1.38
CA GLN A 122 -1.68 16.37 1.59
C GLN A 122 -1.14 16.85 2.95
N THR A 123 -1.24 16.03 3.99
CA THR A 123 -0.76 16.37 5.34
C THR A 123 0.77 16.48 5.40
N GLU A 124 1.49 15.61 4.68
CA GLU A 124 2.95 15.69 4.56
C GLU A 124 3.39 16.98 3.85
N ASN A 125 2.72 17.36 2.76
CA ASN A 125 3.03 18.59 2.04
C ASN A 125 2.81 19.86 2.88
N SER A 126 1.90 19.81 3.86
CA SER A 126 1.61 20.96 4.73
C SER A 126 2.61 21.12 5.88
N SER A 127 3.42 20.09 6.16
CA SER A 127 4.23 20.00 7.38
C SER A 127 5.73 20.28 7.19
N GLY A 128 6.22 20.64 5.99
CA GLY A 128 7.66 20.72 5.72
C GLY A 128 8.16 21.72 4.66
N SER A 129 8.85 22.77 5.15
CA SER A 129 10.11 23.38 4.66
C SER A 129 10.24 24.00 3.25
N THR A 130 10.74 25.24 3.23
CA THR A 130 11.02 26.18 2.12
C THR A 130 12.19 25.81 1.19
N LEU A 131 12.39 24.54 0.83
CA LEU A 131 13.42 24.12 -0.15
C LEU A 131 12.77 23.51 -1.41
N PRO A 132 13.29 23.80 -2.63
CA PRO A 132 12.61 23.42 -3.85
C PRO A 132 12.86 21.94 -4.23
N SER A 133 11.82 21.33 -4.81
CA SER A 133 11.87 20.24 -5.78
C SER A 133 11.97 18.78 -5.30
N ARG A 134 11.34 18.39 -4.18
CA ARG A 134 10.87 16.99 -4.07
C ARG A 134 9.50 16.87 -4.74
N SER A 135 9.37 15.95 -5.69
CA SER A 135 8.07 15.64 -6.29
C SER A 135 7.12 15.15 -5.19
N CYS A 136 5.88 15.65 -5.18
CA CYS A 136 4.85 15.06 -4.34
C CYS A 136 4.55 13.67 -4.91
N PRO A 137 4.57 12.59 -4.11
CA PRO A 137 4.21 11.29 -4.61
C PRO A 137 2.73 11.28 -5.02
N THR A 138 2.41 10.46 -6.01
CA THR A 138 1.04 10.25 -6.49
C THR A 138 0.31 9.25 -5.61
N THR A 139 -1.02 9.32 -5.55
CA THR A 139 -1.85 8.33 -4.84
C THR A 139 -1.57 6.91 -5.36
N ASP A 140 -1.41 6.74 -6.67
CA ASP A 140 -1.03 5.47 -7.30
C ASP A 140 0.30 4.92 -6.80
N ALA A 141 1.32 5.78 -6.67
CA ALA A 141 2.62 5.37 -6.13
C ALA A 141 2.53 4.98 -4.65
N LEU A 142 1.71 5.68 -3.87
CA LEU A 142 1.44 5.31 -2.48
C LEU A 142 0.67 3.98 -2.39
N ILE A 143 -0.26 3.70 -3.31
CA ILE A 143 -0.95 2.41 -3.39
C ILE A 143 0.04 1.29 -3.72
N LEU A 144 0.94 1.50 -4.69
CA LEU A 144 2.00 0.53 -5.01
C LEU A 144 2.90 0.27 -3.80
N ALA A 145 3.32 1.33 -3.10
CA ALA A 145 4.11 1.22 -1.87
C ALA A 145 3.34 0.50 -0.76
N LEU A 146 2.05 0.77 -0.58
CA LEU A 146 1.16 0.10 0.39
C LEU A 146 1.18 -1.42 0.19
N PHE A 147 1.10 -1.87 -1.06
CA PHE A 147 1.17 -3.29 -1.44
C PHE A 147 2.59 -3.86 -1.49
N GLY A 148 3.62 -3.13 -1.04
CA GLY A 148 4.97 -3.67 -0.90
C GLY A 148 5.81 -3.67 -2.17
N TRP A 149 5.40 -2.91 -3.19
CA TRP A 149 6.21 -2.66 -4.36
C TRP A 149 7.24 -1.57 -4.09
N SER A 150 8.37 -1.64 -4.79
CA SER A 150 9.46 -0.65 -4.74
C SER A 150 10.19 -0.62 -6.07
N ILE A 151 10.99 0.42 -6.33
CA ILE A 151 11.75 0.54 -7.59
C ILE A 151 13.05 -0.25 -7.53
N LYS A 152 13.31 -1.01 -8.60
CA LYS A 152 14.62 -1.57 -8.91
C LYS A 152 15.00 -1.16 -10.32
N ARG A 153 16.19 -0.59 -10.47
CA ARG A 153 16.79 -0.24 -11.76
C ARG A 153 17.42 -1.47 -12.40
N VAL A 154 17.12 -1.70 -13.67
CA VAL A 154 17.63 -2.84 -14.44
C VAL A 154 18.43 -2.31 -15.61
N PRO A 155 19.69 -2.73 -15.79
CA PRO A 155 20.49 -2.32 -16.93
C PRO A 155 19.82 -2.67 -18.26
N ALA A 156 19.53 -1.66 -19.10
CA ALA A 156 19.18 -1.92 -20.50
C ALA A 156 20.39 -2.53 -21.20
N GLY A 157 20.30 -3.82 -21.55
CA GLY A 157 21.35 -4.49 -22.32
C GLY A 157 21.55 -5.97 -21.99
N ARG A 158 21.05 -6.47 -20.85
CA ARG A 158 20.97 -7.92 -20.61
C ARG A 158 19.52 -8.35 -20.49
N ARG A 159 19.00 -9.00 -21.53
CA ARG A 159 17.90 -9.94 -21.37
C ARG A 159 18.42 -11.14 -20.58
N ASP A 160 18.52 -11.01 -19.25
CA ASP A 160 18.54 -12.18 -18.39
C ASP A 160 17.11 -12.71 -18.31
N SER A 161 16.69 -13.29 -19.43
CA SER A 161 15.61 -14.25 -19.42
C SER A 161 16.09 -15.43 -18.60
N SER A 162 15.47 -15.57 -17.43
CA SER A 162 15.51 -16.74 -16.54
C SER A 162 16.62 -16.74 -15.49
N GLN A 163 16.17 -16.97 -14.27
CA GLN A 163 16.90 -17.63 -13.21
C GLN A 163 17.84 -18.70 -13.79
N SER A 164 19.14 -18.48 -13.73
CA SER A 164 20.14 -19.53 -13.95
C SER A 164 21.14 -19.50 -12.81
N MET A 165 21.03 -20.51 -11.95
CA MET A 165 22.04 -20.83 -10.95
C MET A 165 23.22 -21.50 -11.66
N ALA A 166 24.42 -21.07 -11.27
CA ALA A 166 25.75 -21.64 -11.56
C ALA A 166 26.42 -21.25 -12.90
N ALA A 167 27.53 -20.52 -12.77
CA ALA A 167 28.73 -20.78 -13.56
C ALA A 167 29.98 -20.32 -12.76
N LEU A 168 30.92 -21.25 -12.60
CA LEU A 168 32.26 -21.09 -12.02
C LEU A 168 33.13 -20.11 -12.85
N PRO A 169 34.24 -19.58 -12.29
CA PRO A 169 35.13 -18.68 -13.01
C PRO A 169 36.01 -19.46 -13.99
N SER A 170 35.96 -19.13 -15.28
CA SER A 170 36.95 -19.59 -16.27
C SER A 170 37.84 -18.43 -16.71
N ILE A 171 39.14 -18.71 -16.67
CA ILE A 171 40.27 -17.82 -16.90
C ILE A 171 40.58 -17.72 -18.42
N GLN A 172 41.08 -16.54 -18.80
CA GLN A 172 41.93 -16.18 -19.95
C GLN A 172 41.36 -15.91 -21.36
N GLY A 173 41.88 -14.81 -21.93
CA GLY A 173 41.86 -14.50 -23.36
C GLY A 173 42.08 -13.02 -23.68
N SER A 174 43.26 -12.47 -23.35
CA SER A 174 43.66 -11.10 -23.69
C SER A 174 43.99 -10.94 -25.17
N ASN A 175 43.47 -9.88 -25.82
CA ASN A 175 44.21 -9.13 -26.84
C ASN A 175 43.65 -7.69 -27.01
N PRO A 176 44.50 -6.65 -27.10
CA PRO A 176 44.09 -5.26 -27.26
C PRO A 176 44.28 -4.76 -28.71
N ALA A 177 43.30 -4.08 -29.30
CA ALA A 177 43.55 -3.04 -30.30
C ALA A 177 42.25 -2.31 -30.71
N SER A 178 42.36 -0.98 -30.71
CA SER A 178 41.62 0.00 -31.51
C SER A 178 40.14 0.27 -31.22
N GLY A 179 39.89 1.50 -30.76
CA GLY A 179 38.59 2.15 -30.90
C GLY A 179 38.26 3.13 -29.79
N ARG A 180 39.03 4.21 -29.67
CA ARG A 180 38.70 5.35 -28.80
C ARG A 180 37.46 6.05 -29.37
N SER A 181 36.30 5.82 -28.75
CA SER A 181 35.15 6.73 -28.84
C SER A 181 34.60 6.93 -27.44
N THR A 182 34.92 8.09 -26.87
CA THR A 182 34.46 8.54 -25.57
C THR A 182 33.03 9.04 -25.72
N THR A 183 32.06 8.14 -25.59
CA THR A 183 30.69 8.50 -25.24
C THR A 183 30.37 7.82 -23.92
N LEU A 184 30.10 8.63 -22.91
CA LEU A 184 29.55 8.19 -21.63
C LEU A 184 28.42 7.18 -21.90
N PRO A 185 28.42 5.98 -21.31
CA PRO A 185 27.20 5.19 -21.28
C PRO A 185 26.27 5.89 -20.29
N GLU A 186 25.33 6.66 -20.81
CA GLU A 186 24.10 6.94 -20.09
C GLU A 186 23.52 5.55 -19.79
N SER A 187 23.65 5.11 -18.53
CA SER A 187 23.10 3.84 -18.10
C SER A 187 21.60 3.98 -18.18
N ASP A 188 21.01 3.58 -19.31
CA ASP A 188 19.57 3.49 -19.55
C ASP A 188 18.98 2.38 -18.66
N ASP A 189 19.08 2.56 -17.35
CA ASP A 189 18.50 1.65 -16.39
C ASP A 189 16.99 1.83 -16.42
N LEU A 190 16.28 0.83 -16.94
CA LEU A 190 14.82 0.86 -16.95
C LEU A 190 14.29 0.64 -15.52
N PRO A 191 13.43 1.53 -15.01
CA PRO A 191 12.80 1.34 -13.72
C PRO A 191 11.82 0.16 -13.80
N SER A 192 11.93 -0.75 -12.82
CA SER A 192 11.03 -1.89 -12.68
C SER A 192 10.44 -1.91 -11.27
N LEU A 193 9.19 -2.37 -11.17
CA LEU A 193 8.57 -2.63 -9.89
C LEU A 193 9.08 -3.98 -9.37
N HIS A 194 9.48 -4.04 -8.12
CA HIS A 194 9.87 -5.27 -7.46
C HIS A 194 9.27 -5.39 -6.07
N CYS A 195 8.89 -6.63 -5.71
CA CYS A 195 8.58 -6.99 -4.34
C CYS A 195 9.75 -7.74 -3.73
N ARG A 196 10.25 -7.27 -2.58
CA ARG A 196 11.38 -7.92 -1.88
C ARG A 196 11.03 -9.24 -1.22
N LEU A 197 9.76 -9.49 -0.91
CA LEU A 197 9.32 -10.70 -0.20
C LEU A 197 9.04 -11.86 -1.16
N CYS A 198 8.30 -11.62 -2.25
CA CYS A 198 7.99 -12.66 -3.22
C CYS A 198 8.96 -12.68 -4.42
N HIS A 199 9.91 -11.74 -4.47
CA HIS A 199 10.88 -11.55 -5.56
C HIS A 199 10.25 -11.39 -6.94
N ARG A 200 8.96 -11.04 -7.01
CA ARG A 200 8.33 -10.69 -8.28
C ARG A 200 8.91 -9.38 -8.76
N GLN A 201 9.30 -9.39 -10.02
CA GLN A 201 9.65 -8.20 -10.78
C GLN A 201 8.60 -8.02 -11.87
N ALA A 202 8.11 -6.79 -12.01
CA ALA A 202 7.23 -6.37 -13.08
C ALA A 202 7.89 -5.21 -13.82
N LEU A 203 7.93 -5.32 -15.13
CA LEU A 203 8.40 -4.28 -16.03
C LEU A 203 7.16 -3.56 -16.58
N PRO A 204 6.72 -2.45 -15.95
CA PRO A 204 5.66 -1.65 -16.53
C PRO A 204 6.12 -1.15 -17.89
N SER A 205 5.47 -1.63 -18.96
CA SER A 205 5.76 -1.18 -20.33
C SER A 205 4.85 -0.01 -20.68
N PRO A 206 5.39 1.10 -21.23
CA PRO A 206 4.58 2.23 -21.71
C PRO A 206 3.64 1.84 -22.87
N THR A 207 3.93 0.73 -23.55
CA THR A 207 3.10 0.21 -24.65
C THR A 207 2.05 -0.80 -24.19
N SER A 208 2.07 -1.21 -22.92
CA SER A 208 1.11 -2.18 -22.40
C SER A 208 -0.22 -1.50 -22.11
N THR A 209 -1.27 -1.94 -22.81
CA THR A 209 -2.66 -1.53 -22.52
C THR A 209 -3.24 -2.22 -21.28
N LYS A 210 -2.55 -3.23 -20.75
CA LYS A 210 -3.00 -3.96 -19.56
C LYS A 210 -2.73 -3.13 -18.30
N ALA A 211 -3.78 -2.84 -17.54
CA ALA A 211 -3.66 -2.21 -16.24
C ALA A 211 -2.88 -3.11 -15.25
N PHE A 212 -2.09 -2.48 -14.39
CA PHE A 212 -1.29 -3.16 -13.38
C PHE A 212 -2.09 -3.29 -12.09
N ASN A 213 -2.41 -4.52 -11.68
CA ASN A 213 -3.07 -4.78 -10.41
C ASN A 213 -2.04 -5.21 -9.35
N PRO A 214 -1.76 -4.38 -8.33
CA PRO A 214 -0.70 -4.66 -7.37
C PRO A 214 -0.95 -5.89 -6.51
N VAL A 215 -2.21 -6.35 -6.39
CA VAL A 215 -2.56 -7.58 -5.68
C VAL A 215 -2.27 -8.79 -6.57
N HIS A 216 -2.78 -8.79 -7.80
CA HIS A 216 -2.69 -9.94 -8.70
C HIS A 216 -1.28 -10.17 -9.25
N GLU A 217 -0.46 -9.12 -9.31
CA GLU A 217 0.90 -9.24 -9.82
C GLU A 217 1.85 -9.89 -8.81
N HIS A 218 1.52 -9.89 -7.50
CA HIS A 218 2.28 -10.67 -6.52
C HIS A 218 2.21 -12.17 -6.81
N ARG A 219 3.19 -12.92 -6.28
CA ARG A 219 3.04 -14.38 -6.20
C ARG A 219 2.05 -14.71 -5.08
N GLU A 220 1.31 -15.80 -5.25
CA GLU A 220 0.24 -16.24 -4.32
C GLU A 220 0.69 -16.34 -2.85
N TYR A 221 1.97 -16.67 -2.62
CA TYR A 221 2.54 -16.80 -1.28
C TYR A 221 3.09 -15.49 -0.69
N CYS A 222 2.86 -14.33 -1.29
CA CYS A 222 3.44 -13.08 -0.82
C CYS A 222 2.75 -12.59 0.48
N PRO A 223 3.50 -12.31 1.57
CA PRO A 223 2.94 -11.84 2.84
C PRO A 223 2.14 -10.53 2.75
N PHE A 224 2.34 -9.75 1.68
CA PHE A 224 1.53 -8.55 1.44
C PHE A 224 0.08 -8.89 1.13
N ILE A 225 -0.20 -9.97 0.39
CA ILE A 225 -1.54 -10.33 -0.10
C ILE A 225 -2.13 -11.56 0.58
N ASP A 226 -1.28 -12.48 1.07
CA ASP A 226 -1.66 -13.69 1.77
C ASP A 226 -1.11 -13.64 3.20
N PRO A 227 -1.96 -13.56 4.24
CA PRO A 227 -1.50 -13.53 5.63
C PRO A 227 -0.81 -14.83 6.07
N HIS A 228 -1.06 -15.94 5.36
CA HIS A 228 -0.44 -17.22 5.63
C HIS A 228 0.79 -17.46 4.76
N ALA A 229 1.05 -16.63 3.75
CA ALA A 229 2.25 -16.63 2.91
C ALA A 229 2.73 -18.03 2.46
N GLY A 230 1.80 -18.90 2.09
CA GLY A 230 2.08 -20.30 1.70
C GLY A 230 2.38 -21.27 2.86
N PHE A 231 2.10 -20.90 4.11
CA PHE A 231 1.99 -21.80 5.26
C PHE A 231 0.55 -22.31 5.38
N ASP A 232 0.40 -23.47 6.03
CA ASP A 232 -0.93 -24.00 6.32
C ASP A 232 -1.63 -23.06 7.32
N PRO A 233 -2.91 -22.72 7.10
CA PRO A 233 -3.65 -21.86 8.01
C PRO A 233 -3.69 -22.49 9.41
N PRO A 234 -3.54 -21.69 10.47
CA PRO A 234 -3.49 -22.22 11.83
C PRO A 234 -4.83 -22.87 12.19
N GLN A 235 -4.78 -24.12 12.66
CA GLN A 235 -5.94 -24.85 13.15
C GLN A 235 -6.15 -24.52 14.64
N GLY A 236 -7.01 -23.55 14.95
CA GLY A 236 -7.43 -23.27 16.33
C GLY A 236 -7.96 -21.85 16.58
N PRO A 237 -8.76 -21.64 17.65
CA PRO A 237 -9.44 -20.37 17.92
C PRO A 237 -8.50 -19.24 18.38
N SER A 238 -7.28 -19.54 18.86
CA SER A 238 -6.34 -18.54 19.41
C SER A 238 -5.44 -17.86 18.37
N ALA A 239 -5.52 -18.24 17.09
CA ALA A 239 -4.57 -17.81 16.06
C ALA A 239 -5.08 -16.71 15.11
N ALA A 240 -6.28 -16.17 15.36
CA ALA A 240 -6.95 -15.22 14.47
C ALA A 240 -6.39 -13.78 14.50
N ALA A 241 -5.54 -13.43 15.48
CA ALA A 241 -5.14 -12.05 15.70
C ALA A 241 -4.20 -11.47 14.62
N ASP A 242 -3.40 -12.31 13.95
CA ASP A 242 -2.40 -11.90 12.94
C ASP A 242 -2.82 -12.28 11.50
N SER A 243 -4.10 -12.59 11.25
CA SER A 243 -4.59 -13.07 9.95
C SER A 243 -4.77 -11.98 8.88
N ARG A 244 -4.19 -10.80 9.06
CA ARG A 244 -4.34 -9.68 8.11
C ARG A 244 -3.17 -9.65 7.13
N PRO A 245 -3.44 -9.56 5.81
CA PRO A 245 -2.40 -9.34 4.82
C PRO A 245 -1.58 -8.08 5.15
N GLY A 246 -0.29 -8.08 4.84
CA GLY A 246 0.59 -7.00 5.26
C GLY A 246 0.24 -5.60 4.73
N TRP A 247 -0.51 -5.49 3.62
CA TRP A 247 -1.00 -4.20 3.16
C TRP A 247 -2.01 -3.57 4.13
N HIS A 248 -2.81 -4.38 4.85
CA HIS A 248 -3.75 -3.88 5.86
C HIS A 248 -3.01 -3.31 7.06
N ALA A 249 -1.96 -3.98 7.54
CA ALA A 249 -1.15 -3.47 8.65
C ALA A 249 -0.50 -2.13 8.32
N ARG A 250 -0.08 -1.94 7.06
CA ARG A 250 0.42 -0.66 6.56
C ARG A 250 -0.66 0.42 6.50
N LEU A 251 -1.85 0.07 6.03
CA LEU A 251 -2.98 1.01 6.00
C LEU A 251 -3.38 1.44 7.41
N GLU A 252 -3.42 0.52 8.36
CA GLU A 252 -3.67 0.79 9.77
C GLU A 252 -2.62 1.73 10.36
N ALA A 253 -1.34 1.57 10.01
CA ALA A 253 -0.30 2.50 10.39
C ALA A 253 -0.53 3.92 9.84
N ILE A 254 -0.95 4.06 8.58
CA ILE A 254 -1.32 5.37 8.01
C ILE A 254 -2.47 5.98 8.79
N GLN A 255 -3.53 5.22 9.04
CA GLN A 255 -4.70 5.70 9.77
C GLN A 255 -4.33 6.16 11.19
N ASN A 256 -3.50 5.39 11.91
CA ASN A 256 -3.04 5.74 13.25
C ASN A 256 -2.24 7.06 13.29
N VAL A 257 -1.47 7.37 12.24
CA VAL A 257 -0.75 8.65 12.14
C VAL A 257 -1.72 9.81 11.94
N LEU A 258 -2.67 9.66 11.02
CA LEU A 258 -3.68 10.67 10.73
C LEU A 258 -4.57 10.95 11.94
N ASP A 259 -5.00 9.91 12.64
CA ASP A 259 -5.83 10.06 13.83
C ASP A 259 -5.08 10.84 14.93
N ARG A 260 -3.80 10.52 15.16
CA ARG A 260 -2.96 11.25 16.13
C ARG A 260 -2.76 12.72 15.75
N GLN A 261 -2.59 13.02 14.46
CA GLN A 261 -2.49 14.40 13.99
C GLN A 261 -3.79 15.17 14.21
N ASN A 262 -4.95 14.54 13.97
CA ASN A 262 -6.25 15.14 14.24
C ASN A 262 -6.47 15.43 15.73
N PHE A 263 -6.05 14.55 16.64
CA PHE A 263 -6.15 14.79 18.08
C PHE A 263 -5.19 15.90 18.57
N SER A 264 -4.07 16.14 17.88
CA SER A 264 -3.11 17.18 18.24
C SER A 264 -3.54 18.59 17.83
N ILE A 265 -4.55 18.73 16.96
CA ILE A 265 -5.04 20.03 16.45
C ILE A 265 -6.10 20.64 17.39
N CYS A 266 -6.60 19.92 18.40
CA CYS A 266 -7.35 20.53 19.49
C CYS A 266 -6.36 21.25 20.43
N PRO A 267 -6.32 22.60 20.46
CA PRO A 267 -5.43 23.30 21.35
C PRO A 267 -5.81 22.93 22.79
N SER A 268 -4.87 22.35 23.52
CA SER A 268 -4.98 22.22 24.97
C SER A 268 -5.00 23.63 25.53
N SER A 269 -6.18 24.17 25.83
CA SER A 269 -6.30 25.36 26.66
C SER A 269 -5.81 25.00 28.05
N SER A 270 -4.51 25.15 28.27
CA SER A 270 -3.88 25.11 29.58
C SER A 270 -4.31 26.35 30.35
N SER A 271 -5.31 26.18 31.21
CA SER A 271 -5.49 27.04 32.37
C SER A 271 -5.99 26.16 33.52
N SER A 272 -5.11 26.00 34.49
CA SER A 272 -5.36 25.55 35.85
C SER A 272 -6.54 26.30 36.48
N ASP A 273 -7.64 25.62 36.78
CA ASP A 273 -8.29 25.67 38.10
C ASP A 273 -9.48 24.68 38.20
N SER A 274 -9.81 24.34 39.46
CA SER A 274 -10.67 23.30 40.04
C SER A 274 -12.09 23.05 39.44
N PRO A 275 -12.76 21.93 39.83
CA PRO A 275 -13.90 21.37 39.11
C PRO A 275 -15.26 21.91 39.58
N HIS A 276 -16.05 22.47 38.67
CA HIS A 276 -17.50 22.59 38.83
C HIS A 276 -18.21 22.46 37.47
N PRO A 277 -19.27 21.65 37.36
CA PRO A 277 -20.00 21.47 36.10
C PRO A 277 -21.05 22.57 35.95
N LEU A 278 -20.99 23.33 34.85
CA LEU A 278 -22.11 24.19 34.41
C LEU A 278 -22.57 23.78 33.00
N PRO A 279 -23.90 23.74 32.75
CA PRO A 279 -24.48 23.20 31.53
C PRO A 279 -24.65 24.32 30.50
N ASN A 280 -23.76 24.39 29.52
CA ASN A 280 -24.00 24.97 28.18
C ASN A 280 -22.67 25.01 27.43
N GLN A 281 -22.24 23.86 26.91
CA GLN A 281 -21.40 23.86 25.73
C GLN A 281 -22.33 23.80 24.51
N SER A 282 -22.22 24.82 23.66
CA SER A 282 -22.88 24.91 22.36
C SER A 282 -22.40 23.77 21.47
N TYR A 283 -23.04 22.62 21.60
CA TYR A 283 -22.99 21.59 20.57
C TYR A 283 -23.66 22.14 19.32
N VAL A 284 -23.02 21.92 18.18
CA VAL A 284 -23.63 22.15 16.88
C VAL A 284 -24.74 21.13 16.73
N THR A 285 -25.97 21.50 17.06
CA THR A 285 -27.15 20.67 16.84
C THR A 285 -27.57 20.78 15.36
N LEU A 286 -28.10 19.68 14.81
CA LEU A 286 -28.64 19.64 13.45
C LEU A 286 -29.71 20.74 13.20
N GLU A 287 -30.40 21.17 14.25
CA GLU A 287 -31.39 22.27 14.20
C GLU A 287 -30.76 23.65 13.95
N ASN A 288 -29.54 23.90 14.46
CA ASN A 288 -28.82 25.14 14.20
C ASN A 288 -28.28 25.19 12.76
N ILE A 289 -27.93 24.04 12.18
CA ILE A 289 -27.54 23.92 10.77
C ILE A 289 -28.76 24.09 9.86
N ALA A 290 -29.91 23.47 10.21
CA ALA A 290 -31.14 23.57 9.42
C ALA A 290 -31.70 25.00 9.33
N ARG A 291 -31.55 25.83 10.37
CA ARG A 291 -31.91 27.26 10.29
C ARG A 291 -31.07 28.04 9.28
N HIS A 292 -29.81 27.65 9.10
CA HIS A 292 -28.87 28.37 8.24
C HIS A 292 -29.12 28.15 6.74
N PHE A 293 -29.76 27.04 6.37
CA PHE A 293 -30.12 26.72 4.98
C PHE A 293 -31.58 27.04 4.63
N ASN A 294 -32.47 27.23 5.61
CA ASN A 294 -33.90 27.53 5.39
C ASN A 294 -34.24 29.03 5.47
N THR A 295 -33.27 29.93 5.60
CA THR A 295 -33.50 31.36 5.41
C THR A 295 -33.73 31.66 3.93
N ARG A 296 -34.98 31.50 3.50
CA ARG A 296 -35.49 32.04 2.23
C ARG A 296 -35.24 33.55 2.22
N PRO A 297 -34.68 34.14 1.15
CA PRO A 297 -34.59 35.59 1.07
C PRO A 297 -36.00 36.20 1.06
N PRO A 298 -36.22 37.36 1.72
CA PRO A 298 -37.52 38.00 1.69
C PRO A 298 -37.84 38.44 0.26
N VAL A 299 -39.04 38.09 -0.19
CA VAL A 299 -39.70 38.71 -1.34
C VAL A 299 -40.10 40.11 -0.90
N THR A 300 -39.67 41.13 -1.64
CA THR A 300 -40.31 42.46 -1.59
C THR A 300 -40.57 42.96 -3.01
N PRO A 301 -41.67 43.72 -3.22
CA PRO A 301 -42.31 43.89 -4.52
C PRO A 301 -41.76 45.08 -5.33
N SER A 302 -42.17 45.08 -6.61
CA SER A 302 -41.89 45.98 -7.74
C SER A 302 -41.78 47.49 -7.44
N ASP A 303 -40.83 48.18 -8.09
CA ASP A 303 -41.08 49.05 -9.26
C ASP A 303 -39.83 49.90 -9.63
N HIS A 304 -39.57 50.03 -10.94
CA HIS A 304 -38.62 50.94 -11.60
C HIS A 304 -39.08 52.42 -11.53
N PRO A 305 -38.37 53.48 -12.04
CA PRO A 305 -37.18 53.50 -12.92
C PRO A 305 -36.10 54.60 -12.65
N LEU A 306 -35.01 54.52 -13.46
CA LEU A 306 -34.13 55.60 -14.02
C LEU A 306 -33.24 56.47 -13.10
N GLY A 307 -31.95 56.54 -13.47
CA GLY A 307 -31.08 57.68 -13.10
C GLY A 307 -29.59 57.33 -13.05
N SER A 308 -28.79 58.05 -13.82
CA SER A 308 -27.38 57.84 -14.14
C SER A 308 -26.40 58.43 -13.11
N GLU A 309 -25.11 58.09 -13.28
CA GLU A 309 -23.87 58.82 -12.89
C GLU A 309 -23.02 58.31 -11.69
N ASN A 310 -21.84 57.80 -12.08
CA ASN A 310 -20.48 57.96 -11.51
C ASN A 310 -20.28 58.48 -10.08
N THR A 311 -19.41 57.81 -9.30
CA THR A 311 -18.05 58.29 -8.97
C THR A 311 -17.31 57.29 -8.07
N HIS A 312 -16.02 57.08 -8.37
CA HIS A 312 -15.05 56.26 -7.64
C HIS A 312 -14.72 56.78 -6.23
N THR A 313 -14.62 55.88 -5.25
CA THR A 313 -13.73 56.00 -4.07
C THR A 313 -13.50 54.62 -3.45
N PRO A 314 -12.25 54.19 -3.17
CA PRO A 314 -12.00 52.89 -2.57
C PRO A 314 -11.98 53.00 -1.03
N VAL A 315 -12.90 52.32 -0.37
CA VAL A 315 -12.87 52.07 1.09
C VAL A 315 -12.66 50.57 1.29
N ASN A 316 -11.58 50.23 1.99
CA ASN A 316 -11.23 48.87 2.45
C ASN A 316 -12.41 48.20 3.19
N PRO A 317 -12.77 46.95 2.86
CA PRO A 317 -13.44 46.09 3.81
C PRO A 317 -12.45 45.11 4.45
N SER A 318 -12.54 45.09 5.77
CA SER A 318 -11.87 44.23 6.73
C SER A 318 -11.91 42.74 6.36
N ARG A 319 -10.87 42.02 6.78
CA ARG A 319 -10.73 40.56 6.71
C ARG A 319 -11.87 39.88 7.48
N ASP A 320 -12.96 39.56 6.80
CA ASP A 320 -13.89 38.53 7.26
C ASP A 320 -13.23 37.16 7.03
N SER A 321 -12.83 36.56 8.15
CA SER A 321 -12.31 35.20 8.19
C SER A 321 -13.47 34.25 7.95
N CYS A 322 -13.57 33.75 6.72
CA CYS A 322 -14.52 32.71 6.36
C CYS A 322 -14.22 31.46 7.21
N PRO A 323 -15.18 30.88 7.96
CA PRO A 323 -14.91 29.69 8.74
C PRO A 323 -14.65 28.53 7.77
N GLN A 324 -13.42 28.01 7.82
CA GLN A 324 -12.98 26.91 6.99
C GLN A 324 -13.74 25.64 7.43
N ILE A 325 -14.77 25.28 6.68
CA ILE A 325 -15.56 24.07 6.92
C ILE A 325 -14.62 22.86 6.79
N ASN A 326 -14.46 22.11 7.88
CA ASN A 326 -13.73 20.85 7.87
C ASN A 326 -14.55 19.83 7.07
N LEU A 327 -14.24 19.72 5.78
CA LEU A 327 -14.93 18.84 4.82
C LEU A 327 -14.93 17.38 5.29
N LEU A 328 -13.95 16.97 6.09
CA LEU A 328 -13.83 15.60 6.58
C LEU A 328 -14.85 15.29 7.68
N ASN A 329 -15.13 16.27 8.56
CA ASN A 329 -16.21 16.15 9.55
C ASN A 329 -17.58 16.20 8.87
N PHE A 330 -17.73 17.04 7.84
CA PHE A 330 -18.95 17.08 7.02
C PHE A 330 -19.25 15.74 6.35
N VAL A 331 -18.24 15.09 5.75
CA VAL A 331 -18.41 13.77 5.12
C VAL A 331 -18.72 12.67 6.14
N LYS A 332 -18.16 12.73 7.36
CA LYS A 332 -18.51 11.79 8.43
C LYS A 332 -19.97 11.93 8.87
N GLU A 333 -20.44 13.15 9.06
CA GLU A 333 -21.82 13.43 9.52
C GLU A 333 -22.89 13.12 8.46
N VAL A 334 -22.61 13.36 7.17
CA VAL A 334 -23.58 13.10 6.09
C VAL A 334 -23.71 11.60 5.78
N LEU A 335 -22.65 10.81 5.99
CA LEU A 335 -22.65 9.36 5.70
C LEU A 335 -23.11 8.50 6.87
N VAL A 336 -23.02 9.00 8.10
CA VAL A 336 -23.66 8.38 9.26
C VAL A 336 -25.07 8.95 9.34
N GLY A 337 -26.00 8.35 8.57
CA GLY A 337 -27.42 8.68 8.67
C GLY A 337 -27.91 8.66 10.13
N PRO A 338 -29.01 9.37 10.45
CA PRO A 338 -29.42 9.58 11.84
C PRO A 338 -29.63 8.24 12.56
N PRO A 339 -29.24 8.13 13.84
CA PRO A 339 -29.47 6.92 14.62
C PRO A 339 -30.97 6.64 14.67
N SER A 340 -31.36 5.43 14.26
CA SER A 340 -32.74 4.97 14.38
C SER A 340 -33.15 5.04 15.85
N GLN A 341 -34.02 5.99 16.19
CA GLN A 341 -34.64 6.03 17.51
C GLN A 341 -35.50 4.78 17.64
N LEU A 342 -35.15 3.95 18.63
CA LEU A 342 -35.99 2.87 19.13
C LEU A 342 -37.34 3.47 19.56
N LEU A 343 -38.37 3.24 18.75
CA LEU A 343 -39.77 3.38 19.15
C LEU A 343 -40.01 2.40 20.30
N SER A 344 -39.99 2.92 21.52
CA SER A 344 -40.55 2.23 22.68
C SER A 344 -42.07 2.25 22.55
N SER A 345 -42.63 1.05 22.44
CA SER A 345 -44.04 0.73 22.54
C SER A 345 -44.64 1.20 23.86
N VAL A 346 -45.82 1.82 23.78
CA VAL A 346 -46.85 1.74 24.83
C VAL A 346 -48.00 0.92 24.26
#